data_AF-A0A943IYJ9-F1
#
_entry.id   AF-A0A943IYJ9-F1
#
_cell.length_a   1.000
_cell.length_b   1.000
_cell.length_c   1.000
_cell.angle_alpha   90.00
_cell.angle_beta   90.00
_cell.angle_gamma   90.00
#
_symmetry.space_group_name_H-M   'P 1'
#
loop_
_entity.id
_entity.type
_entity.pdbx_description
1 polymer ?
#
loop_
_entity_poly.entity_id
_entity_poly.type
_entity_poly.pdbx_seq_one_letter_code
_entity_poly.pdbx_strand_id
1 'polypeptide(L)'
;MKIPHPPANSDFSDLSDLSDFSNLTSESVPLQICSETVTDESLHTLAAHVVSALQHANKTVATAESLTGGYIAKTLTDISGASAVLEGAVVSYSDRIKQKLLGVQTQTLQTYTAVSAQTAAEMAEGIRLAVGADIGISVTGVAGPTGGTAQTPVGCVFLGCATRNGVAVTRLQCGGHASKTTSQATQDPFADVKEQHLTQAAGEQQTNGIEQNTFLQRDNVRRQTVQAALQCILQTLQTTK
;
A
#
# COMPACT_ATOMS: atom_id res chain seq x y z
N MET A 1 -22.00 30.61 21.45
CA MET A 1 -20.57 30.40 21.78
C MET A 1 -19.74 30.69 20.54
N LYS A 2 -18.85 31.69 20.58
CA LYS A 2 -17.88 31.97 19.52
C LYS A 2 -16.63 31.12 19.78
N ILE A 3 -16.21 30.37 18.78
CA ILE A 3 -14.95 29.61 18.79
C ILE A 3 -13.82 30.58 18.38
N PRO A 4 -12.65 30.61 19.05
CA PRO A 4 -11.56 31.52 18.68
C PRO A 4 -10.81 31.01 17.45
N HIS A 5 -10.40 31.92 16.55
CA HIS A 5 -9.48 31.62 15.46
C HIS A 5 -8.03 31.49 15.99
N PRO A 6 -7.21 30.58 15.44
CA PRO A 6 -5.79 30.52 15.74
C PRO A 6 -5.05 31.72 15.11
N PRO A 7 -3.91 32.15 15.70
CA PRO A 7 -3.16 33.30 15.20
C PRO A 7 -2.51 33.00 13.85
N ALA A 8 -2.56 33.99 12.95
CA ALA A 8 -1.77 34.03 11.74
C ALA A 8 -0.31 34.35 12.08
N ASN A 9 0.60 33.72 11.32
CA ASN A 9 2.06 33.92 11.27
C ASN A 9 2.89 33.02 12.20
N SER A 10 3.32 31.88 11.65
CA SER A 10 4.64 31.32 11.94
C SER A 10 5.55 31.62 10.76
N ASP A 11 6.52 32.50 11.02
CA ASP A 11 7.64 32.88 10.16
C ASP A 11 8.30 31.65 9.52
N PHE A 12 8.36 31.60 8.18
CA PHE A 12 9.07 30.58 7.40
C PHE A 12 10.30 31.20 6.72
N SER A 13 11.13 31.92 7.48
CA SER A 13 12.29 32.63 6.96
C SER A 13 13.63 31.89 7.15
N ASP A 14 13.62 30.55 7.21
CA ASP A 14 14.87 29.78 7.30
C ASP A 14 14.84 28.56 6.36
N LEU A 15 14.96 28.84 5.06
CA LEU A 15 15.12 27.85 3.99
C LEU A 15 16.33 28.21 3.11
N SER A 16 17.46 28.57 3.75
CA SER A 16 18.72 28.87 3.05
C SER A 16 19.66 27.67 2.87
N ASP A 17 19.20 26.43 3.05
CA ASP A 17 20.06 25.24 2.95
C ASP A 17 19.66 24.27 1.82
N LEU A 18 19.28 24.83 0.67
CA LEU A 18 18.91 24.09 -0.55
C LEU A 18 20.01 24.12 -1.64
N SER A 19 21.28 23.95 -1.26
CA SER A 19 22.39 24.00 -2.22
C SER A 19 23.17 22.69 -2.44
N ASP A 20 22.63 21.51 -2.12
CA ASP A 20 23.38 20.25 -2.30
C ASP A 20 22.67 19.20 -3.17
N PHE A 21 22.19 19.63 -4.35
CA PHE A 21 21.51 18.78 -5.34
C PHE A 21 22.40 18.34 -6.51
N SER A 22 23.71 18.18 -6.32
CA SER A 22 24.63 17.85 -7.43
C SER A 22 25.36 16.50 -7.32
N ASN A 23 24.90 15.52 -6.52
CA ASN A 23 25.63 14.25 -6.44
C ASN A 23 24.83 12.96 -6.23
N LEU A 24 23.68 12.80 -6.88
CA LEU A 24 23.02 11.50 -7.01
C LEU A 24 23.24 10.94 -8.42
N THR A 25 24.38 10.29 -8.58
CA THR A 25 24.74 9.47 -9.74
C THR A 25 23.83 8.24 -9.85
N SER A 26 23.65 7.82 -11.09
CA SER A 26 22.83 6.72 -11.59
C SER A 26 23.25 5.33 -11.12
N GLU A 27 22.91 4.95 -9.90
CA GLU A 27 22.92 3.54 -9.49
C GLU A 27 21.52 3.11 -9.04
N SER A 28 21.09 1.96 -9.59
CA SER A 28 19.85 1.30 -9.25
C SER A 28 19.98 0.74 -7.83
N VAL A 29 19.54 1.53 -6.85
CA VAL A 29 19.53 1.09 -5.44
C VAL A 29 18.52 -0.07 -5.31
N PRO A 30 18.96 -1.29 -4.94
CA PRO A 30 18.04 -2.36 -4.60
C PRO A 30 17.18 -1.92 -3.42
N LEU A 31 15.87 -2.24 -3.44
CA LEU A 31 14.96 -2.05 -2.31
C LEU A 31 15.45 -2.88 -1.11
N GLN A 32 16.35 -2.30 -0.32
CA GLN A 32 16.80 -2.87 0.94
C GLN A 32 15.95 -2.24 2.04
N ILE A 33 14.82 -2.89 2.34
CA ILE A 33 13.99 -2.53 3.49
C ILE A 33 14.74 -3.04 4.73
N CYS A 34 15.45 -2.12 5.40
CA CYS A 34 16.12 -2.37 6.66
C CYS A 34 15.10 -2.80 7.73
N SER A 35 15.56 -3.65 8.65
CA SER A 35 14.80 -4.35 9.69
C SER A 35 14.24 -3.45 10.82
N GLU A 36 13.64 -2.32 10.48
CA GLU A 36 12.97 -1.46 11.47
C GLU A 36 11.50 -1.83 11.58
N THR A 37 11.03 -1.97 12.82
CA THR A 37 9.61 -2.09 13.13
C THR A 37 8.88 -0.88 12.57
N VAL A 38 7.91 -1.09 11.69
CA VAL A 38 7.08 0.00 11.16
C VAL A 38 6.23 0.57 12.29
N THR A 39 6.35 1.86 12.58
CA THR A 39 5.64 2.55 13.67
C THR A 39 4.58 3.49 13.10
N ASP A 40 3.63 3.93 13.92
CA ASP A 40 2.65 4.96 13.49
C ASP A 40 3.33 6.27 13.10
N GLU A 41 4.43 6.62 13.78
CA GLU A 41 5.21 7.83 13.50
C GLU A 41 5.90 7.77 12.13
N SER A 42 6.51 6.62 11.79
CA SER A 42 7.14 6.46 10.48
C SER A 42 6.11 6.42 9.35
N LEU A 43 4.94 5.82 9.58
CA LEU A 43 3.82 5.86 8.65
C LEU A 43 3.25 7.27 8.47
N HIS A 44 3.11 8.04 9.55
CA HIS A 44 2.65 9.43 9.50
C HIS A 44 3.61 10.29 8.68
N THR A 45 4.92 10.16 8.94
CA THR A 45 5.96 10.89 8.19
C THR A 45 5.93 10.55 6.71
N LEU A 46 5.82 9.25 6.38
CA LEU A 46 5.75 8.79 5.01
C LEU A 46 4.47 9.28 4.31
N ALA A 47 3.32 9.27 4.99
CA ALA A 47 2.07 9.79 4.45
C ALA A 47 2.14 11.30 4.21
N ALA A 48 2.83 12.07 5.06
CA ALA A 48 3.07 13.49 4.84
C ALA A 48 3.83 13.74 3.52
N HIS A 49 4.86 12.95 3.25
CA HIS A 49 5.58 13.00 1.98
C HIS A 49 4.69 12.63 0.78
N VAL A 50 3.85 11.60 0.92
CA VAL A 50 2.91 11.19 -0.14
C VAL A 50 1.92 12.30 -0.47
N VAL A 51 1.28 12.90 0.54
CA VAL A 51 0.30 13.98 0.34
C VAL A 51 0.97 15.19 -0.31
N SER A 52 2.15 15.60 0.18
CA SER A 52 2.92 16.69 -0.42
C SER A 52 3.29 16.38 -1.87
N ALA A 53 3.78 15.18 -2.17
CA ALA A 53 4.17 14.80 -3.53
C ALA A 53 2.97 14.77 -4.51
N LEU A 54 1.82 14.27 -4.07
CA LEU A 54 0.58 14.28 -4.85
C LEU A 54 0.09 15.70 -5.14
N GLN A 55 0.13 16.59 -4.14
CA GLN A 55 -0.23 18.01 -4.29
C GLN A 55 0.68 18.71 -5.31
N HIS A 56 2.01 18.54 -5.18
CA HIS A 56 2.96 19.12 -6.13
C HIS A 56 2.79 18.59 -7.56
N ALA A 57 2.41 17.32 -7.71
CA ALA A 57 2.16 16.71 -9.00
C ALA A 57 0.75 17.01 -9.56
N ASN A 58 -0.11 17.69 -8.79
CA ASN A 58 -1.54 17.87 -9.07
C ASN A 58 -2.23 16.55 -9.47
N LYS A 59 -1.98 15.51 -8.66
CA LYS A 59 -2.51 14.15 -8.87
C LYS A 59 -3.31 13.68 -7.67
N THR A 60 -4.26 12.81 -7.94
CA THR A 60 -5.17 12.21 -6.95
C THR A 60 -4.95 10.71 -6.78
N VAL A 61 -5.36 10.18 -5.63
CA VAL A 61 -5.29 8.75 -5.29
C VAL A 61 -6.61 8.27 -4.69
N ALA A 62 -6.95 7.01 -4.93
CA ALA A 62 -8.03 6.30 -4.25
C ALA A 62 -7.59 4.90 -3.82
N THR A 63 -8.16 4.36 -2.73
CA THR A 63 -7.72 3.08 -2.14
C THR A 63 -8.82 2.01 -2.06
N ALA A 64 -8.48 0.76 -2.36
CA ALA A 64 -9.30 -0.43 -2.18
C ALA A 64 -8.65 -1.37 -1.17
N GLU A 65 -9.25 -1.46 0.02
CA GLU A 65 -8.61 -2.10 1.18
C GLU A 65 -9.36 -3.35 1.64
N SER A 66 -8.66 -4.49 1.71
CA SER A 66 -9.17 -5.71 2.35
C SER A 66 -8.51 -5.91 3.71
N LEU A 67 -7.32 -6.53 3.78
CA LEU A 67 -6.69 -6.90 5.04
C LEU A 67 -6.33 -5.72 5.97
N THR A 68 -6.10 -4.53 5.39
CA THR A 68 -5.76 -3.29 6.12
C THR A 68 -6.99 -2.61 6.72
N GLY A 69 -8.20 -2.91 6.23
CA GLY A 69 -9.45 -2.42 6.84
C GLY A 69 -9.62 -0.89 6.85
N GLY A 70 -9.03 -0.16 5.90
CA GLY A 70 -9.10 1.31 5.85
C GLY A 70 -7.88 2.01 6.45
N TYR A 71 -6.85 1.26 6.88
CA TYR A 71 -5.66 1.84 7.50
C TYR A 71 -4.85 2.71 6.52
N ILE A 72 -4.82 2.40 5.22
CA ILE A 72 -4.13 3.27 4.25
C ILE A 72 -4.85 4.62 4.17
N ALA A 73 -6.17 4.58 3.96
CA ALA A 73 -7.00 5.78 3.91
C ALA A 73 -6.88 6.61 5.20
N LYS A 74 -6.99 5.97 6.38
CA LYS A 74 -6.81 6.62 7.68
C LYS A 74 -5.46 7.33 7.77
N THR A 75 -4.38 6.64 7.43
CA THR A 75 -3.01 7.17 7.52
C THR A 75 -2.83 8.40 6.62
N LEU A 76 -3.43 8.38 5.42
CA LEU A 76 -3.44 9.55 4.54
C LEU A 76 -4.28 10.69 5.13
N THR A 77 -5.48 10.41 5.65
CA THR A 77 -6.38 11.44 6.22
C THR A 77 -5.88 12.06 7.53
N ASP A 78 -4.92 11.43 8.21
CA ASP A 78 -4.25 12.03 9.38
C ASP A 78 -3.38 13.25 8.99
N ILE A 79 -3.07 13.41 7.69
CA ILE A 79 -2.23 14.50 7.18
C ILE A 79 -3.11 15.67 6.75
N SER A 80 -2.75 16.88 7.20
CA SER A 80 -3.39 18.11 6.75
C SER A 80 -3.29 18.26 5.24
N GLY A 81 -4.41 18.62 4.58
CA GLY A 81 -4.47 18.77 3.13
C GLY A 81 -4.69 17.47 2.35
N ALA A 82 -4.87 16.33 3.03
CA ALA A 82 -5.20 15.06 2.38
C ALA A 82 -6.49 15.11 1.54
N SER A 83 -7.44 16.00 1.87
CA SER A 83 -8.66 16.21 1.10
C SER A 83 -8.43 16.70 -0.33
N ALA A 84 -7.25 17.23 -0.64
CA ALA A 84 -6.89 17.68 -1.99
C ALA A 84 -6.35 16.54 -2.89
N VAL A 85 -6.08 15.37 -2.31
CA VAL A 85 -5.38 14.28 -3.03
C VAL A 85 -6.04 12.92 -2.85
N LEU A 86 -6.68 12.63 -1.71
CA LEU A 86 -7.41 11.37 -1.49
C LEU A 86 -8.89 11.57 -1.87
N GLU A 87 -9.29 11.05 -3.03
CA GLU A 87 -10.64 11.24 -3.57
C GLU A 87 -11.65 10.23 -3.01
N GLY A 88 -11.18 9.05 -2.59
CA GLY A 88 -12.07 8.03 -2.06
C GLY A 88 -11.37 6.75 -1.60
N ALA A 89 -12.09 5.97 -0.81
CA ALA A 89 -11.63 4.68 -0.34
C ALA A 89 -12.78 3.68 -0.24
N VAL A 90 -12.51 2.41 -0.54
CA VAL A 90 -13.46 1.31 -0.38
C VAL A 90 -12.82 0.20 0.45
N VAL A 91 -13.41 -0.08 1.61
CA VAL A 91 -13.08 -1.27 2.39
C VAL A 91 -13.85 -2.47 1.83
N SER A 92 -13.19 -3.28 1.00
CA SER A 92 -13.77 -4.39 0.23
C SER A 92 -13.54 -5.76 0.87
N TYR A 93 -13.91 -5.89 2.14
CA TYR A 93 -13.56 -7.07 2.96
C TYR A 93 -14.19 -8.39 2.48
N SER A 94 -15.35 -8.34 1.83
CA SER A 94 -16.03 -9.52 1.26
C SER A 94 -15.95 -9.53 -0.26
N ASP A 95 -15.93 -10.72 -0.86
CA ASP A 95 -15.97 -10.94 -2.32
C ASP A 95 -17.12 -10.19 -2.98
N ARG A 96 -18.33 -10.23 -2.38
CA ARG A 96 -19.49 -9.46 -2.86
C ARG A 96 -19.20 -7.97 -3.01
N ILE A 97 -18.44 -7.36 -2.09
CA ILE A 97 -18.09 -5.94 -2.15
C ILE A 97 -17.00 -5.69 -3.19
N LYS A 98 -16.01 -6.59 -3.30
CA LYS A 98 -15.00 -6.54 -4.38
C LYS A 98 -15.68 -6.52 -5.75
N GLN A 99 -16.66 -7.40 -5.97
CA GLN A 99 -17.42 -7.44 -7.22
C GLN A 99 -18.30 -6.20 -7.41
N LYS A 100 -19.12 -5.86 -6.39
CA LYS A 100 -20.14 -4.82 -6.52
C LYS A 100 -19.55 -3.42 -6.70
N LEU A 101 -18.50 -3.07 -5.95
CA LEU A 101 -17.98 -1.72 -5.92
C LEU A 101 -16.71 -1.53 -6.76
N LEU A 102 -15.94 -2.60 -6.97
CA LEU A 102 -14.65 -2.53 -7.66
C LEU A 102 -14.65 -3.31 -8.99
N GLY A 103 -15.77 -3.94 -9.36
CA GLY A 103 -15.88 -4.64 -10.64
C GLY A 103 -15.02 -5.91 -10.75
N VAL A 104 -14.51 -6.44 -9.62
CA VAL A 104 -13.77 -7.70 -9.62
C VAL A 104 -14.64 -8.80 -10.22
N GLN A 105 -14.10 -9.57 -11.15
CA GLN A 105 -14.87 -10.57 -11.89
C GLN A 105 -15.12 -11.81 -11.02
N THR A 106 -16.31 -12.40 -11.18
CA THR A 106 -16.62 -13.70 -10.57
C THR A 106 -15.61 -14.78 -10.99
N GLN A 107 -15.21 -14.78 -12.26
CA GLN A 107 -14.23 -15.74 -12.78
C GLN A 107 -12.87 -15.58 -12.08
N THR A 108 -12.42 -14.35 -11.87
CA THR A 108 -11.16 -14.07 -11.17
C THR A 108 -11.17 -14.64 -9.75
N LEU A 109 -12.24 -14.43 -9.00
CA LEU A 109 -12.37 -14.96 -7.64
C LEU A 109 -12.49 -16.50 -7.62
N GLN A 110 -13.15 -17.10 -8.60
CA GLN A 110 -13.28 -18.55 -8.69
C GLN A 110 -11.98 -19.25 -9.09
N THR A 111 -11.21 -18.65 -10.01
CA THR A 111 -9.97 -19.25 -10.53
C THR A 111 -8.76 -18.96 -9.64
N TYR A 112 -8.63 -17.72 -9.16
CA TYR A 112 -7.42 -17.27 -8.46
C TYR A 112 -7.63 -16.97 -6.98
N THR A 113 -8.87 -16.99 -6.49
CA THR A 113 -9.27 -16.57 -5.12
C THR A 113 -9.11 -15.07 -4.85
N ALA A 114 -9.68 -14.61 -3.74
CA ALA A 114 -9.60 -13.21 -3.31
C ALA A 114 -8.18 -12.74 -2.94
N VAL A 115 -7.24 -13.66 -2.67
CA VAL A 115 -5.85 -13.35 -2.35
C VAL A 115 -4.97 -13.75 -3.53
N SER A 116 -4.95 -12.90 -4.55
CA SER A 116 -4.22 -13.13 -5.79
C SER A 116 -3.82 -11.83 -6.47
N ALA A 117 -2.86 -11.94 -7.40
CA ALA A 117 -2.43 -10.79 -8.19
C ALA A 117 -3.56 -10.24 -9.07
N GLN A 118 -4.38 -11.12 -9.65
CA GLN A 118 -5.50 -10.79 -10.52
C GLN A 118 -6.57 -10.02 -9.75
N THR A 119 -6.94 -10.49 -8.55
CA THR A 119 -7.88 -9.76 -7.69
C THR A 119 -7.32 -8.38 -7.31
N ALA A 120 -6.04 -8.29 -6.96
CA ALA A 120 -5.41 -6.99 -6.65
C ALA A 120 -5.44 -6.04 -7.86
N ALA A 121 -5.13 -6.53 -9.06
CA ALA A 121 -5.17 -5.73 -10.28
C ALA A 121 -6.57 -5.17 -10.56
N GLU A 122 -7.59 -6.03 -10.53
CA GLU A 122 -8.98 -5.63 -10.76
C GLU A 122 -9.48 -4.68 -9.66
N MET A 123 -9.11 -4.89 -8.40
CA MET A 123 -9.44 -3.96 -7.32
C MET A 123 -8.81 -2.58 -7.52
N ALA A 124 -7.55 -2.51 -7.98
CA ALA A 124 -6.82 -1.25 -8.16
C ALA A 124 -7.39 -0.43 -9.33
N GLU A 125 -7.64 -1.09 -10.46
CA GLU A 125 -8.26 -0.44 -11.62
C GLU A 125 -9.71 -0.05 -11.30
N GLY A 126 -10.45 -0.93 -10.63
CA GLY A 126 -11.83 -0.69 -10.19
C GLY A 126 -11.97 0.55 -9.33
N ILE A 127 -11.13 0.73 -8.30
CA ILE A 127 -11.21 1.93 -7.45
C ILE A 127 -10.80 3.20 -8.20
N ARG A 128 -9.75 3.11 -9.04
CA ARG A 128 -9.29 4.24 -9.86
C ARG A 128 -10.42 4.76 -10.74
N LEU A 129 -11.11 3.85 -11.44
CA LEU A 129 -12.20 4.19 -12.34
C LEU A 129 -13.47 4.63 -11.61
N ALA A 130 -13.84 3.95 -10.51
CA ALA A 130 -15.07 4.24 -9.78
C ALA A 130 -15.07 5.64 -9.14
N VAL A 131 -13.90 6.09 -8.68
CA VAL A 131 -13.73 7.40 -8.04
C VAL A 131 -13.28 8.48 -9.04
N GLY A 132 -12.59 8.09 -10.12
CA GLY A 132 -12.01 9.02 -11.09
C GLY A 132 -10.64 9.57 -10.68
N ALA A 133 -9.89 8.84 -9.85
CA ALA A 133 -8.57 9.25 -9.39
C ALA A 133 -7.46 8.96 -10.43
N ASP A 134 -6.33 9.66 -10.34
CA ASP A 134 -5.15 9.40 -11.18
C ASP A 134 -4.50 8.04 -10.86
N ILE A 135 -4.49 7.68 -9.57
CA ILE A 135 -3.84 6.48 -9.04
C ILE A 135 -4.87 5.68 -8.24
N GLY A 136 -4.99 4.38 -8.52
CA GLY A 136 -5.76 3.44 -7.70
C GLY A 136 -4.83 2.47 -6.98
N ILE A 137 -4.89 2.41 -5.66
CA ILE A 137 -4.14 1.44 -4.85
C ILE A 137 -5.09 0.36 -4.35
N SER A 138 -4.69 -0.90 -4.42
CA SER A 138 -5.42 -2.00 -3.81
C SER A 138 -4.53 -2.89 -2.95
N VAL A 139 -5.10 -3.47 -1.90
CA VAL A 139 -4.41 -4.48 -1.07
C VAL A 139 -5.34 -5.62 -0.69
N THR A 140 -4.91 -6.84 -1.00
CA THR A 140 -5.55 -8.10 -0.57
C THR A 140 -4.50 -9.09 -0.06
N GLY A 141 -4.82 -9.91 0.93
CA GLY A 141 -3.79 -10.67 1.63
C GLY A 141 -4.29 -11.37 2.89
N VAL A 142 -3.38 -12.13 3.51
CA VAL A 142 -3.64 -12.88 4.74
C VAL A 142 -2.91 -12.22 5.91
N ALA A 143 -3.64 -11.46 6.74
CA ALA A 143 -3.05 -10.80 7.91
C ALA A 143 -2.65 -11.76 9.06
N GLY A 144 -3.22 -12.96 9.10
CA GLY A 144 -2.99 -13.92 10.18
C GLY A 144 -3.93 -13.75 11.39
N PRO A 145 -3.68 -14.50 12.48
CA PRO A 145 -2.59 -15.47 12.64
C PRO A 145 -2.90 -16.81 11.94
N THR A 146 -4.15 -17.00 11.50
CA THR A 146 -4.65 -18.17 10.77
C THR A 146 -5.07 -17.79 9.34
N GLY A 147 -5.53 -18.77 8.56
CA GLY A 147 -6.12 -18.55 7.24
C GLY A 147 -5.11 -18.54 6.08
N GLY A 148 -3.83 -18.80 6.36
CA GLY A 148 -2.83 -19.02 5.32
C GLY A 148 -2.89 -20.43 4.73
N THR A 149 -2.43 -20.56 3.50
CA THR A 149 -2.20 -21.83 2.80
C THR A 149 -0.72 -21.96 2.42
N ALA A 150 -0.32 -23.08 1.81
CA ALA A 150 1.05 -23.21 1.29
C ALA A 150 1.36 -22.19 0.18
N GLN A 151 0.35 -21.84 -0.63
CA GLN A 151 0.46 -20.91 -1.76
C GLN A 151 0.35 -19.45 -1.30
N THR A 152 -0.56 -19.18 -0.36
CA THR A 152 -0.80 -17.85 0.23
C THR A 152 -0.63 -17.94 1.75
N PRO A 153 0.62 -18.02 2.26
CA PRO A 153 0.87 -18.12 3.68
C PRO A 153 0.45 -16.84 4.41
N VAL A 154 0.37 -16.89 5.74
CA VAL A 154 0.19 -15.70 6.57
C VAL A 154 1.28 -14.68 6.23
N GLY A 155 0.89 -13.42 6.06
CA GLY A 155 1.76 -12.33 5.61
C GLY A 155 1.85 -12.18 4.09
N CYS A 156 1.31 -13.11 3.30
CA CYS A 156 1.22 -12.94 1.85
C CYS A 156 0.21 -11.83 1.52
N VAL A 157 0.68 -10.80 0.81
CA VAL A 157 -0.12 -9.65 0.39
C VAL A 157 0.14 -9.38 -1.09
N PHE A 158 -0.91 -9.06 -1.83
CA PHE A 158 -0.83 -8.52 -3.18
C PHE A 158 -1.25 -7.06 -3.14
N LEU A 159 -0.38 -6.20 -3.64
CA LEU A 159 -0.57 -4.76 -3.75
C LEU A 159 -0.70 -4.41 -5.24
N GLY A 160 -1.88 -3.92 -5.63
CA GLY A 160 -2.12 -3.40 -6.98
C GLY A 160 -1.95 -1.89 -7.02
N CYS A 161 -1.35 -1.38 -8.10
CA CYS A 161 -1.27 0.05 -8.41
C CYS A 161 -1.72 0.26 -9.85
N ALA A 162 -2.83 0.97 -10.02
CA ALA A 162 -3.41 1.30 -11.30
C ALA A 162 -3.16 2.78 -11.62
N THR A 163 -2.81 3.06 -12.86
CA THR A 163 -2.74 4.40 -13.42
C THR A 163 -3.39 4.40 -14.80
N ARG A 164 -3.48 5.55 -15.45
CA ARG A 164 -3.90 5.62 -16.86
C ARG A 164 -3.03 4.78 -17.82
N ASN A 165 -1.79 4.45 -17.44
CA ASN A 165 -0.84 3.75 -18.28
C ASN A 165 -0.91 2.22 -18.10
N GLY A 166 -1.72 1.72 -17.16
CA GLY A 166 -1.84 0.30 -16.86
C GLY A 166 -1.79 0.00 -15.36
N VAL A 167 -1.72 -1.29 -15.05
CA VAL A 167 -1.78 -1.81 -13.68
C VAL A 167 -0.54 -2.65 -13.38
N ALA A 168 0.15 -2.32 -12.30
CA ALA A 168 1.24 -3.11 -11.76
C ALA A 168 0.80 -3.83 -10.47
N VAL A 169 1.28 -5.06 -10.27
CA VAL A 169 1.01 -5.81 -9.04
C VAL A 169 2.30 -6.29 -8.42
N THR A 170 2.39 -6.13 -7.11
CA THR A 170 3.53 -6.55 -6.31
C THR A 170 3.08 -7.55 -5.26
N ARG A 171 3.74 -8.71 -5.21
CA ARG A 171 3.56 -9.67 -4.12
C ARG A 171 4.55 -9.34 -3.01
N LEU A 172 4.03 -9.27 -1.79
CA LEU A 172 4.76 -8.95 -0.57
C LEU A 172 4.64 -10.12 0.40
N GLN A 173 5.71 -10.38 1.15
CA GLN A 173 5.68 -11.24 2.32
C GLN A 173 5.93 -10.39 3.57
N CYS A 174 4.86 -10.07 4.30
CA CYS A 174 4.86 -9.26 5.51
C CYS A 174 4.88 -10.13 6.78
N GLY A 175 5.15 -9.51 7.94
CA GLY A 175 5.11 -10.15 9.26
C GLY A 175 6.39 -10.86 9.70
N GLY A 176 7.40 -10.97 8.83
CA GLY A 176 8.75 -11.44 9.19
C GLY A 176 9.75 -10.30 9.45
N HIS A 177 10.96 -10.64 9.90
CA HIS A 177 12.05 -9.68 10.13
C HIS A 177 12.60 -9.01 8.85
N ALA A 178 12.26 -9.53 7.67
CA ALA A 178 12.55 -8.92 6.37
C ALA A 178 11.36 -9.12 5.44
N SER A 179 10.80 -8.01 4.93
CA SER A 179 9.77 -8.05 3.89
C SER A 179 10.42 -8.34 2.54
N LYS A 180 9.99 -9.42 1.87
CA LYS A 180 10.43 -9.74 0.50
C LYS A 180 9.40 -9.20 -0.50
N THR A 181 9.91 -8.53 -1.54
CA THR A 181 9.11 -7.92 -2.60
C THR A 181 9.40 -8.63 -3.91
N THR A 182 8.36 -9.03 -4.64
CA THR A 182 8.49 -9.46 -6.04
C THR A 182 7.50 -8.65 -6.87
N SER A 183 8.02 -7.74 -7.69
CA SER A 183 7.23 -6.88 -8.56
C SER A 183 7.07 -7.54 -9.93
N GLN A 184 5.85 -7.63 -10.44
CA GLN A 184 5.59 -7.97 -11.84
C GLN A 184 4.82 -6.83 -12.49
N ALA A 185 5.46 -6.16 -13.44
CA ALA A 185 4.80 -5.21 -14.32
C ALA A 185 4.14 -6.01 -15.45
N THR A 186 2.81 -6.04 -15.46
CA THR A 186 2.04 -6.63 -16.56
C THR A 186 1.48 -5.49 -17.40
N GLN A 187 1.91 -5.40 -18.67
CA GLN A 187 1.23 -4.54 -19.67
C GLN A 187 -0.14 -5.10 -20.09
N ASP A 188 -0.42 -6.35 -19.73
CA ASP A 188 -1.72 -7.00 -19.89
C ASP A 188 -2.14 -7.61 -18.54
N PRO A 189 -3.15 -7.05 -17.84
CA PRO A 189 -3.60 -7.57 -16.54
C PRO A 189 -4.18 -9.00 -16.63
N PHE A 190 -4.33 -9.56 -17.83
CA PHE A 190 -4.84 -10.90 -18.09
C PHE A 190 -3.80 -11.88 -18.66
N ALA A 191 -2.55 -11.45 -18.90
CA ALA A 191 -1.48 -12.35 -19.29
C ALA A 191 -0.87 -13.05 -18.07
N ASP A 192 -0.61 -14.36 -18.19
CA ASP A 192 -0.11 -15.25 -17.13
C ASP A 192 0.93 -14.60 -16.20
N VAL A 193 0.51 -14.27 -14.99
CA VAL A 193 1.36 -13.85 -13.87
C VAL A 193 2.19 -15.07 -13.43
N LYS A 194 3.41 -15.22 -13.97
CA LYS A 194 4.32 -16.31 -13.60
C LYS A 194 5.00 -16.02 -12.26
N GLU A 195 4.45 -16.49 -11.15
CA GLU A 195 5.10 -16.39 -9.83
C GLU A 195 6.55 -16.90 -9.84
N GLN A 196 7.51 -16.07 -9.42
CA GLN A 196 8.87 -16.52 -9.13
C GLN A 196 8.97 -16.89 -7.64
N HIS A 197 9.33 -18.14 -7.38
CA HIS A 197 9.50 -18.70 -6.04
C HIS A 197 10.90 -18.40 -5.49
N LEU A 198 10.97 -17.81 -4.30
CA LEU A 198 12.19 -17.74 -3.48
C LEU A 198 11.94 -18.40 -2.12
N THR A 199 12.35 -19.66 -2.01
CA THR A 199 12.32 -20.46 -0.79
C THR A 199 13.36 -19.96 0.23
N GLN A 200 13.04 -19.88 1.52
CA GLN A 200 13.82 -20.56 2.59
C GLN A 200 13.25 -20.40 4.02
N ALA A 201 13.31 -21.54 4.71
CA ALA A 201 13.36 -21.90 6.13
C ALA A 201 12.76 -20.96 7.20
N ALA A 202 11.69 -21.46 7.84
CA ALA A 202 11.19 -20.98 9.12
C ALA A 202 12.03 -21.60 10.27
N GLY A 203 12.54 -20.74 11.17
CA GLY A 203 12.99 -21.14 12.49
C GLY A 203 11.81 -21.00 13.47
N GLU A 204 11.48 -22.08 14.17
CA GLU A 204 10.50 -22.09 15.26
C GLU A 204 11.09 -21.37 16.48
N GLN A 205 10.33 -20.47 17.14
CA GLN A 205 10.41 -20.27 18.60
C GLN A 205 9.09 -19.82 19.25
N GLN A 206 8.65 -20.69 20.16
CA GLN A 206 8.15 -20.52 21.53
C GLN A 206 6.88 -19.70 21.84
N THR A 207 5.91 -20.46 22.35
CA THR A 207 4.59 -20.08 22.84
C THR A 207 4.63 -19.44 24.22
N ASN A 208 4.28 -18.15 24.31
CA ASN A 208 3.70 -17.52 25.51
C ASN A 208 2.82 -16.33 25.09
N GLY A 209 1.52 -16.38 25.39
CA GLY A 209 0.55 -15.29 25.16
C GLY A 209 -0.13 -15.28 23.78
N ILE A 210 -0.99 -16.26 23.50
CA ILE A 210 -1.57 -16.50 22.16
C ILE A 210 -2.32 -15.27 21.59
N GLU A 211 -3.10 -14.53 22.38
CA GLU A 211 -3.87 -13.37 21.88
C GLU A 211 -3.02 -12.11 21.65
N GLN A 212 -2.11 -11.79 22.57
CA GLN A 212 -1.19 -10.64 22.42
C GLN A 212 -0.26 -10.84 21.22
N ASN A 213 0.31 -12.05 21.08
CA ASN A 213 1.21 -12.39 19.96
C ASN A 213 0.45 -12.39 18.61
N THR A 214 -0.80 -12.84 18.61
CA THR A 214 -1.71 -12.78 17.45
C THR A 214 -2.01 -11.34 17.01
N PHE A 215 -2.35 -10.47 17.96
CA PHE A 215 -2.66 -9.07 17.68
C PHE A 215 -1.44 -8.36 17.09
N LEU A 216 -0.28 -8.52 17.72
CA LEU A 216 1.00 -7.96 17.28
C LEU A 216 1.38 -8.42 15.86
N GLN A 217 1.15 -9.69 15.53
CA GLN A 217 1.42 -10.20 14.18
C GLN A 217 0.51 -9.56 13.12
N ARG A 218 -0.81 -9.50 13.38
CA ARG A 218 -1.78 -8.92 12.44
C ARG A 218 -1.51 -7.43 12.21
N ASP A 219 -1.24 -6.71 13.30
CA ASP A 219 -0.97 -5.29 13.25
C ASP A 219 0.33 -5.01 12.49
N ASN A 220 1.39 -5.79 12.72
CA ASN A 220 2.65 -5.67 11.99
C ASN A 220 2.46 -5.91 10.47
N VAL A 221 1.74 -6.97 10.07
CA VAL A 221 1.44 -7.22 8.65
C VAL A 221 0.71 -6.04 8.02
N ARG A 222 -0.27 -5.47 8.73
CA ARG A 222 -1.03 -4.30 8.25
C ARG A 222 -0.16 -3.06 8.12
N ARG A 223 0.68 -2.75 9.11
CA ARG A 223 1.60 -1.60 9.07
C ARG A 223 2.59 -1.69 7.92
N GLN A 224 3.21 -2.86 7.72
CA GLN A 224 4.10 -3.09 6.58
C GLN A 224 3.36 -2.98 5.24
N THR A 225 2.10 -3.44 5.19
CA THR A 225 1.24 -3.26 4.00
C THR A 225 0.96 -1.78 3.72
N VAL A 226 0.64 -0.98 4.74
CA VAL A 226 0.42 0.46 4.61
C VAL A 226 1.70 1.15 4.15
N GLN A 227 2.84 0.83 4.74
CA GLN A 227 4.14 1.38 4.33
C GLN A 227 4.41 1.11 2.84
N ALA A 228 4.23 -0.14 2.40
CA ALA A 228 4.43 -0.52 1.01
C ALA A 228 3.46 0.20 0.04
N ALA A 229 2.20 0.39 0.44
CA ALA A 229 1.21 1.16 -0.32
C ALA A 229 1.65 2.62 -0.50
N LEU A 230 2.08 3.28 0.57
CA LEU A 230 2.54 4.66 0.54
C LEU A 230 3.82 4.81 -0.32
N GLN A 231 4.77 3.89 -0.20
CA GLN A 231 5.97 3.85 -1.04
C GLN A 231 5.64 3.65 -2.52
N CYS A 232 4.67 2.78 -2.82
CA CYS A 232 4.23 2.53 -4.19
C CYS A 232 3.65 3.80 -4.84
N ILE A 233 2.87 4.59 -4.10
CA ILE A 233 2.37 5.88 -4.59
C ILE A 233 3.52 6.82 -4.94
N LEU A 234 4.50 6.99 -4.05
CA LEU A 234 5.67 7.85 -4.29
C LEU A 234 6.46 7.42 -5.54
N GLN A 235 6.72 6.11 -5.67
CA GLN A 235 7.44 5.57 -6.82
C GLN A 235 6.68 5.82 -8.12
N THR A 236 5.35 5.68 -8.09
CA THR A 236 4.48 5.94 -9.26
C THR A 236 4.58 7.39 -9.73
N LEU A 237 4.71 8.35 -8.80
CA LEU A 237 4.89 9.77 -9.16
C LEU A 237 6.25 10.07 -9.77
N GLN A 238 7.29 9.30 -9.43
CA GLN A 238 8.65 9.48 -9.96
C GLN A 238 8.77 8.96 -11.40
N THR A 239 8.00 7.95 -11.79
CA THR A 239 8.05 7.33 -13.13
C THR A 239 7.15 8.01 -14.17
N THR A 240 6.33 8.98 -13.76
CA THR A 240 5.35 9.66 -14.64
C THR A 240 5.83 11.04 -15.11
N LYS A 241 7.11 11.38 -14.93
CA LYS A 241 7.75 12.56 -15.53
C LYS A 241 8.26 12.24 -16.93
#